data_AF-A0A495ZJR6-F1
#
_entry.id   AF-A0A495ZJR6-F1
#
_cell.length_a   1.000
_cell.length_b   1.000
_cell.length_c   1.000
_cell.angle_alpha   90.00
_cell.angle_beta   90.00
_cell.angle_gamma   90.00
#
_symmetry.space_group_name_H-M   'P 1'
#
loop_
_entity.id
_entity.type
_entity.pdbx_description
1 polymer ?
#
loop_
_entity_poly.entity_id
_entity_poly.type
_entity_poly.pdbx_seq_one_letter_code
_entity_poly.pdbx_strand_id
1 'polypeptide(L)'
;MTQNGTGKNQIEEAIEVAAEAHQGQYRKGTDTPYITHPYAVGLILMEAGCTEAVIIAGILHDTVEDTDLTLEFIRERFGDAIANIVDGCSENKALRWRARKTERIEALRSASPEVCTVTCADKLHNLRTIISEYDLIGDAVWDRFHGGVEDQAWYYRSVLGAIADRDATLQKRVECATLTTHDNGVHAIPDANDTAPQHEPFDCNDARKRPAAVDVVNAQLFQQFQQAVVYLFEGRTL
;
A
#
# COMPACT_ATOMS: atom_id res chain seq x y z
N MET A 1 -18.47 10.54 40.72
CA MET A 1 -17.07 11.01 40.67
C MET A 1 -16.17 9.82 40.90
N THR A 2 -15.52 9.35 39.84
CA THR A 2 -14.28 8.57 39.89
C THR A 2 -13.52 8.92 38.61
N GLN A 3 -12.79 10.03 38.66
CA GLN A 3 -11.66 10.23 37.76
C GLN A 3 -10.46 9.57 38.45
N ASN A 4 -9.89 8.55 37.82
CA ASN A 4 -8.55 8.06 38.11
C ASN A 4 -7.74 8.26 36.82
N GLY A 5 -6.80 9.21 36.84
CA GLY A 5 -5.81 9.43 35.78
C GLY A 5 -4.81 8.27 35.71
N THR A 6 -4.13 8.01 34.61
CA THR A 6 -3.86 8.78 33.39
C THR A 6 -4.25 7.92 32.18
N GLY A 7 -5.36 8.24 31.50
CA GLY A 7 -5.79 7.51 30.30
C GLY A 7 -4.82 7.83 29.17
N LYS A 8 -3.81 6.98 28.98
CA LYS A 8 -2.88 7.10 27.86
C LYS A 8 -3.69 7.11 26.57
N ASN A 9 -3.36 8.02 25.65
CA ASN A 9 -3.98 8.02 24.33
C ASN A 9 -3.68 6.67 23.66
N GLN A 10 -4.71 5.95 23.20
CA GLN A 10 -4.52 4.59 22.67
C GLN A 10 -3.66 4.58 21.40
N ILE A 11 -3.64 5.69 20.64
CA ILE A 11 -2.74 5.87 19.49
C ILE A 11 -1.29 6.01 19.97
N GLU A 12 -1.02 6.82 20.99
CA GLU A 12 0.33 6.96 21.56
C GLU A 12 0.83 5.63 22.09
N GLU A 13 -0.03 4.89 22.79
CA GLU A 13 0.28 3.56 23.29
C GLU A 13 0.55 2.56 22.16
N ALA A 14 -0.24 2.59 21.08
CA ALA A 14 0.00 1.74 19.91
C ALA A 14 1.35 2.04 19.24
N ILE A 15 1.73 3.33 19.16
CA ILE A 15 3.03 3.75 18.61
C ILE A 15 4.16 3.20 19.46
N GLU A 16 4.08 3.30 20.79
CA GLU A 16 5.09 2.75 21.69
C GLU A 16 5.19 1.23 21.57
N VAL A 17 4.06 0.53 21.59
CA VAL A 17 4.02 -0.93 21.42
C VAL A 17 4.65 -1.36 20.10
N ALA A 18 4.31 -0.68 18.99
CA ALA A 18 4.93 -0.97 17.69
C ALA A 18 6.43 -0.64 17.68
N ALA A 19 6.85 0.45 18.33
CA ALA A 19 8.26 0.86 18.38
C ALA A 19 9.11 -0.15 19.16
N GLU A 20 8.59 -0.63 20.29
CA GLU A 20 9.24 -1.66 21.10
C GLU A 20 9.29 -3.00 20.36
N ALA A 21 8.18 -3.43 19.76
CA ALA A 21 8.11 -4.70 19.05
C ALA A 21 9.03 -4.77 17.83
N HIS A 22 9.15 -3.67 17.07
CA HIS A 22 10.03 -3.56 15.91
C HIS A 22 11.43 -3.04 16.25
N GLN A 23 11.83 -3.01 17.53
CA GLN A 23 13.15 -2.54 17.93
C GLN A 23 14.24 -3.40 17.27
N GLY A 24 15.20 -2.74 16.59
CA GLY A 24 16.29 -3.41 15.87
C GLY A 24 15.90 -3.96 14.49
N GLN A 25 14.64 -3.78 14.06
CA GLN A 25 14.21 -4.06 12.70
C GLN A 25 14.38 -2.82 11.81
N TYR A 26 14.78 -3.06 10.55
CA TYR A 26 15.02 -2.01 9.56
C TYR A 26 14.22 -2.29 8.28
N ARG A 27 13.90 -1.23 7.53
CA ARG A 27 13.29 -1.37 6.20
C ARG A 27 14.25 -2.14 5.28
N LYS A 28 13.66 -2.93 4.38
CA LYS A 28 14.42 -3.90 3.60
C LYS A 28 15.50 -3.23 2.75
N GLY A 29 16.76 -3.56 3.03
CA GLY A 29 17.91 -3.04 2.28
C GLY A 29 18.27 -1.58 2.59
N THR A 30 17.82 -1.02 3.72
CA THR A 30 18.17 0.33 4.18
C THR A 30 18.48 0.36 5.68
N ASP A 31 19.05 1.46 6.17
CA ASP A 31 19.29 1.70 7.61
C ASP A 31 18.11 2.42 8.29
N THR A 32 16.97 2.52 7.62
CA THR A 32 15.78 3.21 8.15
C THR A 32 15.05 2.31 9.14
N PRO A 33 14.83 2.74 10.41
CA PRO A 33 14.11 1.93 11.39
C PRO A 33 12.71 1.54 10.91
N TYR A 34 12.30 0.29 11.16
CA TYR A 34 11.05 -0.24 10.63
C TYR A 34 9.81 0.53 11.13
N ILE A 35 9.83 1.00 12.38
CA ILE A 35 8.76 1.79 13.01
C ILE A 35 8.30 3.00 12.18
N THR A 36 9.17 3.54 11.32
CA THR A 36 8.80 4.62 10.40
C THR A 36 7.64 4.23 9.47
N HIS A 37 7.54 2.95 9.09
CA HIS A 37 6.47 2.45 8.23
C HIS A 37 5.12 2.35 8.95
N PRO A 38 4.97 1.61 10.07
CA PRO A 38 3.70 1.57 10.77
C PRO A 38 3.23 2.95 11.25
N TYR A 39 4.16 3.83 11.65
CA TYR A 39 3.84 5.22 11.98
C TYR A 39 3.26 5.98 10.77
N ALA A 40 3.88 5.88 9.60
CA ALA A 40 3.40 6.53 8.38
C ALA A 40 2.06 5.96 7.88
N VAL A 41 1.81 4.66 8.07
CA VAL A 41 0.50 4.04 7.80
C VAL A 41 -0.57 4.64 8.71
N GLY A 42 -0.29 4.77 10.01
CA GLY A 42 -1.18 5.46 10.95
C GLY A 42 -1.49 6.90 10.52
N LEU A 43 -0.48 7.67 10.08
CA LEU A 43 -0.67 9.03 9.57
C LEU A 43 -1.57 9.07 8.32
N ILE A 44 -1.35 8.18 7.35
CA ILE A 44 -2.21 8.10 6.15
C ILE A 44 -3.67 7.87 6.53
N LEU A 45 -3.92 6.96 7.47
CA LEU A 45 -5.27 6.64 7.94
C LEU A 45 -5.89 7.82 8.70
N MET A 46 -5.10 8.52 9.51
CA MET A 46 -5.54 9.71 10.24
C MET A 46 -5.87 10.87 9.29
N GLU A 47 -5.03 11.13 8.28
CA GLU A 47 -5.27 12.13 7.24
C GLU A 47 -6.52 11.82 6.41
N ALA A 48 -6.78 10.53 6.18
CA ALA A 48 -8.00 10.07 5.55
C ALA A 48 -9.24 10.16 6.46
N GLY A 49 -9.09 10.58 7.73
CA GLY A 49 -10.21 10.75 8.67
C GLY A 49 -10.66 9.46 9.36
N CYS A 50 -9.91 8.36 9.24
CA CYS A 50 -10.30 7.06 9.77
C CYS A 50 -10.58 7.08 11.27
N THR A 51 -11.37 6.10 11.74
CA THR A 51 -11.64 5.94 13.17
C THR A 51 -10.35 5.59 13.92
N GLU A 52 -10.30 5.92 15.21
CA GLU A 52 -9.16 5.61 16.09
C GLU A 52 -8.79 4.12 16.06
N ALA A 53 -9.78 3.22 16.04
CA ALA A 53 -9.55 1.78 15.93
C ALA A 53 -8.83 1.38 14.63
N VAL A 54 -9.18 1.99 13.48
CA VAL A 54 -8.51 1.72 12.19
C VAL A 54 -7.09 2.29 12.19
N ILE A 55 -6.89 3.48 12.76
CA ILE A 55 -5.56 4.11 12.89
C ILE A 55 -4.65 3.23 13.76
N ILE A 56 -5.13 2.79 14.93
CA ILE A 56 -4.37 1.90 15.83
C ILE A 56 -4.06 0.58 15.14
N ALA A 57 -5.04 -0.03 14.46
CA ALA A 57 -4.80 -1.27 13.73
C ALA A 57 -3.76 -1.09 12.61
N GLY A 58 -3.75 0.05 11.92
CA GLY A 58 -2.72 0.38 10.94
C GLY A 58 -1.32 0.56 11.55
N ILE A 59 -1.22 1.10 12.76
CA ILE A 59 0.05 1.19 13.50
C ILE A 59 0.54 -0.19 13.96
N LEU A 60 -0.37 -1.12 14.23
CA LEU A 60 -0.05 -2.46 14.74
C LEU A 60 -0.02 -3.55 13.66
N HIS A 61 -0.34 -3.24 12.40
CA HIS A 61 -0.70 -4.24 11.39
C HIS A 61 0.37 -5.33 11.14
N ASP A 62 1.65 -4.97 11.20
CA ASP A 62 2.78 -5.89 11.00
C ASP A 62 3.29 -6.55 12.28
N THR A 63 2.81 -6.12 13.46
CA THR A 63 3.40 -6.55 14.74
C THR A 63 3.25 -8.04 14.97
N VAL A 64 2.08 -8.62 14.69
CA VAL A 64 1.84 -10.07 14.84
C VAL A 64 2.57 -10.88 13.76
N GLU A 65 2.77 -10.29 12.57
CA GLU A 65 3.37 -10.98 11.43
C GLU A 65 4.90 -11.03 11.51
N ASP A 66 5.54 -9.96 12.02
CA ASP A 66 6.99 -9.76 11.96
C ASP A 66 7.69 -9.69 13.33
N THR A 67 6.95 -9.82 14.44
CA THR A 67 7.51 -9.76 15.81
C THR A 67 6.95 -10.88 16.70
N ASP A 68 7.36 -10.93 17.96
CA ASP A 68 6.85 -11.89 18.96
C ASP A 68 5.49 -11.47 19.59
N LEU A 69 4.92 -10.34 19.17
CA LEU A 69 3.59 -9.92 19.64
C LEU A 69 2.50 -10.88 19.16
N THR A 70 1.52 -11.12 20.04
CA THR A 70 0.41 -12.02 19.76
C THR A 70 -0.90 -11.26 19.57
N LEU A 71 -1.83 -11.85 18.81
CA LEU A 71 -3.19 -11.30 18.71
C LEU A 71 -3.90 -11.23 20.06
N GLU A 72 -3.60 -12.14 20.98
CA GLU A 72 -4.19 -12.11 22.31
C GLU A 72 -3.71 -10.90 23.11
N PHE A 73 -2.41 -10.57 23.02
CA PHE A 73 -1.89 -9.32 23.60
C PHE A 73 -2.63 -8.09 23.04
N ILE A 74 -2.82 -8.02 21.72
CA ILE A 74 -3.53 -6.90 21.09
C ILE A 74 -4.98 -6.84 21.57
N ARG A 75 -5.65 -7.99 21.66
CA ARG A 75 -7.03 -8.10 22.15
C ARG A 75 -7.16 -7.62 23.59
N GLU A 76 -6.28 -8.07 24.48
CA GLU A 76 -6.30 -7.67 25.89
C GLU A 76 -6.01 -6.18 26.06
N ARG A 77 -5.11 -5.61 25.24
CA ARG A 77 -4.64 -4.24 25.40
C ARG A 77 -5.49 -3.19 24.68
N PHE A 78 -5.96 -3.50 23.48
CA PHE A 78 -6.65 -2.57 22.59
C PHE A 78 -8.09 -2.98 22.27
N GLY A 79 -8.47 -4.23 22.56
CA GLY A 79 -9.83 -4.76 22.36
C GLY A 79 -10.03 -5.51 21.05
N ASP A 80 -11.16 -6.23 20.97
CA ASP A 80 -11.47 -7.14 19.87
C ASP A 80 -11.52 -6.47 18.50
N ALA A 81 -12.07 -5.26 18.41
CA ALA A 81 -12.22 -4.56 17.13
C ALA A 81 -10.86 -4.34 16.45
N ILE A 82 -9.85 -3.93 17.21
CA ILE A 82 -8.50 -3.68 16.70
C ILE A 82 -7.79 -5.00 16.40
N ALA A 83 -7.88 -5.98 17.30
CA ALA A 83 -7.28 -7.30 17.10
C ALA A 83 -7.81 -7.99 15.83
N ASN A 84 -9.11 -7.89 15.54
CA ASN A 84 -9.71 -8.47 14.34
C ASN A 84 -9.22 -7.80 13.05
N ILE A 85 -8.95 -6.48 13.08
CA ILE A 85 -8.39 -5.79 11.90
C ILE A 85 -6.93 -6.21 11.69
N VAL A 86 -6.13 -6.30 12.76
CA VAL A 86 -4.73 -6.74 12.69
C VAL A 86 -4.61 -8.18 12.20
N ASP A 87 -5.45 -9.08 12.71
CA ASP A 87 -5.53 -10.47 12.23
C ASP A 87 -5.86 -10.52 10.74
N GLY A 88 -6.86 -9.75 10.31
CA GLY A 88 -7.23 -9.62 8.91
C GLY A 88 -6.14 -9.03 8.01
N CYS A 89 -5.09 -8.40 8.58
CA CYS A 89 -3.95 -7.86 7.84
C CYS A 89 -2.75 -8.82 7.77
N SER A 90 -2.67 -9.80 8.67
CA SER A 90 -1.52 -10.69 8.83
C SER A 90 -1.50 -11.83 7.80
N GLU A 91 -0.30 -12.25 7.39
CA GLU A 91 -0.08 -13.38 6.47
C GLU A 91 0.52 -14.61 7.18
N ASN A 92 0.15 -15.82 6.73
CA ASN A 92 0.80 -17.05 7.18
C ASN A 92 2.19 -17.22 6.56
N LYS A 93 3.25 -16.89 7.29
CA LYS A 93 4.65 -16.97 6.82
C LYS A 93 5.15 -18.40 6.50
N ALA A 94 4.40 -19.47 6.81
CA ALA A 94 4.81 -20.85 6.52
C ALA A 94 4.81 -21.20 5.01
N LEU A 95 4.10 -20.43 4.18
CA LEU A 95 4.00 -20.70 2.74
C LEU A 95 5.03 -19.91 1.92
N ARG A 96 5.28 -20.37 0.68
CA ARG A 96 6.14 -19.64 -0.26
C ARG A 96 5.50 -18.31 -0.66
N TRP A 97 6.33 -17.32 -1.01
CA TRP A 97 5.92 -15.94 -1.28
C TRP A 97 4.67 -15.83 -2.16
N ARG A 98 4.68 -16.45 -3.35
CA ARG A 98 3.55 -16.33 -4.29
C ARG A 98 2.27 -16.98 -3.76
N ALA A 99 2.38 -18.11 -3.05
CA ALA A 99 1.23 -18.76 -2.41
C ALA A 99 0.64 -17.88 -1.29
N ARG A 100 1.48 -17.31 -0.41
CA ARG A 100 1.04 -16.35 0.63
C ARG A 100 0.31 -15.17 0.03
N LYS A 101 0.86 -14.58 -1.04
CA LYS A 101 0.23 -13.44 -1.70
C LYS A 101 -1.09 -13.81 -2.37
N THR A 102 -1.19 -14.99 -2.98
CA THR A 102 -2.46 -15.49 -3.53
C THR A 102 -3.53 -15.69 -2.47
N GLU A 103 -3.20 -16.32 -1.33
CA GLU A 103 -4.14 -16.47 -0.21
C GLU A 103 -4.59 -15.11 0.33
N ARG A 104 -3.66 -14.17 0.46
CA ARG A 104 -3.97 -12.80 0.88
C ARG A 104 -4.93 -12.10 -0.08
N ILE A 105 -4.68 -12.19 -1.38
CA ILE A 105 -5.56 -11.62 -2.42
C ILE A 105 -6.97 -12.20 -2.30
N GLU A 106 -7.09 -13.52 -2.10
CA GLU A 106 -8.39 -14.16 -1.98
C GLU A 106 -9.13 -13.76 -0.71
N ALA A 107 -8.43 -13.70 0.43
CA ALA A 107 -8.99 -13.25 1.70
C ALA A 107 -9.53 -11.80 1.63
N LEU A 108 -8.87 -10.92 0.86
CA LEU A 108 -9.31 -9.53 0.69
C LEU A 108 -10.66 -9.39 -0.03
N ARG A 109 -11.09 -10.38 -0.80
CA ARG A 109 -12.39 -10.37 -1.48
C ARG A 109 -13.57 -10.38 -0.50
N SER A 110 -13.38 -10.95 0.69
CA SER A 110 -14.39 -11.04 1.75
C SER A 110 -14.02 -10.29 3.03
N ALA A 111 -12.83 -9.66 3.09
CA ALA A 111 -12.36 -8.92 4.24
C ALA A 111 -13.25 -7.72 4.61
N SER A 112 -13.20 -7.26 5.87
CA SER A 112 -13.98 -6.09 6.27
C SER A 112 -13.47 -4.81 5.57
N PRO A 113 -14.30 -3.75 5.46
CA PRO A 113 -13.86 -2.46 4.92
C PRO A 113 -12.63 -1.91 5.64
N GLU A 114 -12.55 -2.05 6.96
CA GLU A 114 -11.41 -1.63 7.78
C GLU A 114 -10.10 -2.33 7.38
N VAL A 115 -10.14 -3.65 7.21
CA VAL A 115 -8.98 -4.43 6.76
C VAL A 115 -8.54 -3.97 5.36
N CYS A 116 -9.50 -3.69 4.48
CA CYS A 116 -9.21 -3.17 3.14
C CYS A 116 -8.59 -1.78 3.20
N THR A 117 -9.10 -0.89 4.06
CA THR A 117 -8.55 0.47 4.25
C THR A 117 -7.11 0.41 4.77
N VAL A 118 -6.83 -0.40 5.80
CA VAL A 118 -5.46 -0.59 6.33
C VAL A 118 -4.54 -1.17 5.25
N THR A 119 -5.00 -2.18 4.51
CA THR A 119 -4.22 -2.78 3.42
C THR A 119 -3.90 -1.76 2.33
N CYS A 120 -4.85 -0.91 1.95
CA CYS A 120 -4.62 0.14 0.96
C CYS A 120 -3.61 1.19 1.48
N ALA A 121 -3.69 1.58 2.75
CA ALA A 121 -2.76 2.53 3.36
C ALA A 121 -1.33 1.98 3.45
N ASP A 122 -1.17 0.71 3.83
CA ASP A 122 0.10 -0.01 3.82
C ASP A 122 0.72 -0.01 2.40
N LYS A 123 -0.05 -0.47 1.40
CA LYS A 123 0.43 -0.51 0.01
C LYS A 123 0.75 0.88 -0.53
N LEU A 124 -0.02 1.90 -0.16
CA LEU A 124 0.25 3.29 -0.52
C LEU A 124 1.61 3.74 0.02
N HIS A 125 1.90 3.49 1.29
CA HIS A 125 3.18 3.86 1.89
C HIS A 125 4.35 3.08 1.28
N ASN A 126 4.16 1.79 1.00
CA ASN A 126 5.19 0.99 0.35
C ASN A 126 5.50 1.49 -1.06
N LEU A 127 4.48 1.87 -1.85
CA LEU A 127 4.70 2.52 -3.15
C LEU A 127 5.45 3.84 -3.01
N ARG A 128 5.11 4.71 -2.04
CA ARG A 128 5.88 5.96 -1.79
C ARG A 128 7.35 5.67 -1.53
N THR A 129 7.62 4.66 -0.70
CA THR A 129 9.01 4.25 -0.38
C THR A 129 9.71 3.74 -1.65
N ILE A 130 9.07 2.84 -2.41
CA ILE A 130 9.66 2.27 -3.64
C ILE A 130 9.94 3.36 -4.68
N ILE A 131 9.02 4.30 -4.89
CA ILE A 131 9.19 5.42 -5.83
C ILE A 131 10.37 6.28 -5.41
N SER A 132 10.41 6.70 -4.14
CA SER A 132 11.50 7.53 -3.64
C SER A 132 12.86 6.83 -3.72
N GLU A 133 12.92 5.52 -3.50
CA GLU A 133 14.16 4.75 -3.63
C GLU A 133 14.55 4.55 -5.10
N TYR A 134 13.58 4.30 -5.98
CA TYR A 134 13.81 4.20 -7.42
C TYR A 134 14.43 5.49 -7.98
N ASP A 135 13.97 6.65 -7.54
CA ASP A 135 14.56 7.94 -7.93
C ASP A 135 16.02 8.10 -7.51
N LEU A 136 16.47 7.35 -6.48
CA LEU A 136 17.83 7.40 -5.96
C LEU A 136 18.76 6.33 -6.57
N ILE A 137 18.27 5.10 -6.72
CA ILE A 137 19.10 3.93 -7.08
C ILE A 137 18.63 3.20 -8.35
N GLY A 138 17.57 3.69 -9.00
CA GLY A 138 17.01 3.11 -10.21
C GLY A 138 16.55 1.67 -10.02
N ASP A 139 16.75 0.84 -11.04
CA ASP A 139 16.32 -0.56 -11.06
C ASP A 139 16.89 -1.43 -9.93
N ALA A 140 18.00 -1.02 -9.29
CA ALA A 140 18.59 -1.74 -8.16
C ALA A 140 17.63 -1.84 -6.95
N VAL A 141 16.60 -0.99 -6.89
CA VAL A 141 15.54 -1.11 -5.87
C VAL A 141 14.86 -2.49 -5.93
N TRP A 142 14.73 -3.08 -7.12
CA TRP A 142 14.01 -4.34 -7.32
C TRP A 142 14.75 -5.56 -6.81
N ASP A 143 16.08 -5.48 -6.66
CA ASP A 143 16.90 -6.56 -6.08
C ASP A 143 16.52 -6.83 -4.62
N ARG A 144 15.89 -5.84 -3.96
CA ARG A 144 15.38 -5.97 -2.60
C ARG A 144 14.03 -6.71 -2.56
N PHE A 145 13.36 -7.02 -3.67
CA PHE A 145 12.02 -7.61 -3.65
C PHE A 145 11.99 -9.02 -4.26
N HIS A 146 11.16 -9.90 -3.70
CA HIS A 146 10.94 -11.21 -4.32
C HIS A 146 10.29 -11.02 -5.69
N GLY A 147 10.87 -11.66 -6.71
CA GLY A 147 10.37 -11.66 -8.08
C GLY A 147 10.49 -10.34 -8.83
N GLY A 148 11.21 -9.35 -8.27
CA GLY A 148 11.43 -8.06 -8.88
C GLY A 148 10.15 -7.30 -9.21
N VAL A 149 10.24 -6.39 -10.19
CA VAL A 149 9.15 -5.48 -10.57
C VAL A 149 7.87 -6.21 -11.00
N GLU A 150 7.97 -7.34 -11.72
CA GLU A 150 6.80 -8.03 -12.28
C GLU A 150 5.93 -8.66 -11.21
N ASP A 151 6.53 -9.35 -10.24
CA ASP A 151 5.82 -9.96 -9.12
C ASP A 151 5.23 -8.90 -8.19
N GLN A 152 5.94 -7.80 -7.93
CA GLN A 152 5.38 -6.68 -7.16
C GLN A 152 4.20 -6.05 -7.91
N ALA A 153 4.33 -5.76 -9.20
CA ALA A 153 3.26 -5.20 -10.01
C ALA A 153 2.02 -6.09 -10.02
N TRP A 154 2.20 -7.39 -10.20
CA TRP A 154 1.12 -8.37 -10.12
C TRP A 154 0.41 -8.32 -8.77
N TYR A 155 1.18 -8.33 -7.68
CA TYR A 155 0.61 -8.38 -6.33
C TYR A 155 -0.21 -7.12 -6.02
N TYR A 156 0.33 -5.93 -6.28
CA TYR A 156 -0.33 -4.67 -5.98
C TYR A 156 -1.60 -4.49 -6.82
N ARG A 157 -1.56 -4.81 -8.13
CA ARG A 157 -2.76 -4.81 -8.98
C ARG A 157 -3.81 -5.80 -8.50
N SER A 158 -3.38 -6.98 -8.07
CA SER A 158 -4.29 -8.04 -7.63
C SER A 158 -4.94 -7.73 -6.27
N VAL A 159 -4.19 -7.11 -5.34
CA VAL A 159 -4.73 -6.58 -4.07
C VAL A 159 -5.80 -5.54 -4.36
N LEU A 160 -5.47 -4.56 -5.20
CA LEU A 160 -6.40 -3.49 -5.52
C LEU A 160 -7.65 -4.00 -6.25
N GLY A 161 -7.47 -4.92 -7.21
CA GLY A 161 -8.59 -5.59 -7.89
C GLY A 161 -9.49 -6.34 -6.91
N ALA A 162 -8.92 -7.17 -6.02
CA ALA A 162 -9.70 -7.90 -5.02
C ALA A 162 -10.53 -7.01 -4.11
N ILE A 163 -10.04 -5.80 -3.80
CA ILE A 163 -10.75 -4.81 -2.99
C ILE A 163 -11.80 -4.06 -3.83
N ALA A 164 -11.42 -3.60 -5.04
CA ALA A 164 -12.27 -2.76 -5.88
C ALA A 164 -13.41 -3.51 -6.57
N ASP A 165 -13.22 -4.79 -6.94
CA ASP A 165 -14.24 -5.64 -7.60
C ASP A 165 -15.52 -5.81 -6.75
N ARG A 166 -15.46 -5.45 -5.48
CA ARG A 166 -16.55 -5.55 -4.50
C ARG A 166 -17.52 -4.38 -4.57
N ASP A 167 -17.11 -3.26 -5.19
CA ASP A 167 -17.88 -2.02 -5.25
C ASP A 167 -17.64 -1.31 -6.59
N ALA A 168 -18.69 -1.28 -7.43
CA ALA A 168 -18.63 -0.68 -8.76
C ALA A 168 -18.23 0.81 -8.75
N THR A 169 -18.53 1.55 -7.67
CA THR A 169 -18.13 2.95 -7.53
C THR A 169 -16.66 3.06 -7.19
N LEU A 170 -16.15 2.21 -6.28
CA LEU A 170 -14.72 2.12 -5.99
C LEU A 170 -13.94 1.73 -7.25
N GLN A 171 -14.40 0.70 -7.95
CA GLN A 171 -13.83 0.26 -9.23
C GLN A 171 -13.72 1.42 -10.21
N LYS A 172 -14.81 2.15 -10.43
CA LYS A 172 -14.82 3.31 -11.33
C LYS A 172 -13.84 4.40 -10.88
N ARG A 173 -13.73 4.69 -9.58
CA ARG A 173 -12.78 5.70 -9.05
C ARG A 173 -11.32 5.29 -9.28
N VAL A 174 -11.01 4.03 -9.00
CA VAL A 174 -9.69 3.43 -9.22
C VAL A 174 -9.34 3.41 -10.72
N GLU A 175 -10.31 3.14 -11.59
CA GLU A 175 -10.12 3.21 -13.04
C GLU A 175 -9.94 4.65 -13.53
N CYS A 176 -10.68 5.63 -13.01
CA CYS A 176 -10.51 7.04 -13.40
C CYS A 176 -9.12 7.60 -13.04
N ALA A 177 -8.52 7.14 -11.93
CA ALA A 177 -7.15 7.50 -11.56
C ALA A 177 -6.08 7.00 -12.57
N THR A 178 -6.46 6.16 -13.53
CA THR A 178 -5.57 5.71 -14.61
C THR A 178 -5.50 6.67 -15.79
N LEU A 179 -6.48 7.56 -15.95
CA LEU A 179 -6.61 8.42 -17.12
C LEU A 179 -5.97 9.81 -16.93
N THR A 180 -5.67 10.20 -15.68
CA THR A 180 -5.11 11.52 -15.34
C THR A 180 -3.61 11.65 -15.64
N THR A 181 -2.91 10.60 -16.04
CA THR A 181 -1.48 10.64 -16.40
C THR A 181 -1.22 10.86 -17.89
N HIS A 182 -2.25 11.03 -18.72
CA HIS A 182 -2.10 11.25 -20.17
C HIS A 182 -2.39 12.67 -20.65
N ASP A 183 -2.72 13.61 -19.76
CA ASP A 183 -3.16 14.96 -20.14
C ASP A 183 -2.25 16.09 -19.63
N ASN A 184 -0.93 15.86 -19.62
CA ASN A 184 0.04 16.96 -19.64
C ASN A 184 0.38 17.31 -21.10
N GLY A 185 -0.63 17.78 -21.82
CA GLY A 185 -0.43 18.53 -23.06
C GLY A 185 0.12 19.92 -22.72
N VAL A 186 1.39 20.17 -23.02
CA VAL A 186 1.88 21.53 -23.26
C VAL A 186 1.81 21.76 -24.77
N HIS A 187 0.85 22.59 -25.17
CA HIS A 187 0.59 22.95 -26.57
C HIS A 187 1.68 23.90 -27.12
N ALA A 188 2.03 23.65 -28.38
CA ALA A 188 3.10 24.20 -29.23
C ALA A 188 3.18 25.72 -29.49
N ILE A 189 4.33 26.19 -30.02
CA ILE A 189 4.51 27.01 -31.26
C ILE A 189 5.87 26.64 -31.92
N PRO A 190 6.02 26.67 -33.27
CA PRO A 190 6.80 25.71 -34.07
C PRO A 190 8.08 26.29 -34.72
N ASP A 191 8.89 25.43 -35.37
CA ASP A 191 9.37 25.72 -36.72
C ASP A 191 9.96 24.50 -37.48
N ALA A 192 9.58 24.47 -38.76
CA ALA A 192 10.20 23.97 -39.98
C ALA A 192 10.93 22.62 -40.09
N ASN A 193 10.51 21.87 -41.11
CA ASN A 193 11.23 20.85 -41.88
C ASN A 193 11.74 19.62 -41.11
N ASP A 194 11.15 18.45 -41.36
CA ASP A 194 11.73 17.52 -42.34
C ASP A 194 10.80 16.32 -42.58
N THR A 195 10.83 15.82 -43.81
CA THR A 195 10.09 14.63 -44.26
C THR A 195 10.59 13.34 -43.60
N ALA A 196 9.69 12.43 -43.21
CA ALA A 196 10.05 11.06 -42.84
C ALA A 196 8.84 10.09 -42.93
N PRO A 197 9.05 8.76 -42.93
CA PRO A 197 8.63 7.89 -44.04
C PRO A 197 7.59 6.84 -43.62
N GLN A 198 7.27 5.99 -44.60
CA GLN A 198 6.30 4.91 -44.59
C GLN A 198 6.46 3.92 -43.41
N HIS A 199 5.32 3.43 -42.93
CA HIS A 199 5.19 2.43 -41.87
C HIS A 199 5.94 1.12 -42.19
N GLU A 200 6.86 0.73 -41.31
CA GLU A 200 7.40 -0.64 -41.25
C GLU A 200 6.71 -1.47 -40.15
N PRO A 201 6.70 -2.82 -40.27
CA PRO A 201 6.00 -3.70 -39.34
C PRO A 201 6.73 -3.79 -37.99
N PHE A 202 5.92 -4.01 -36.95
CA PHE A 202 6.34 -4.15 -35.55
C PHE A 202 7.28 -5.35 -35.33
N ASP A 203 8.54 -5.10 -34.97
CA ASP A 203 9.52 -6.12 -34.55
C ASP A 203 9.52 -6.26 -33.02
N CYS A 204 9.29 -7.46 -32.50
CA CYS A 204 9.10 -7.71 -31.07
C CYS A 204 10.40 -7.78 -30.24
N ASN A 205 11.58 -7.55 -30.85
CA ASN A 205 12.88 -7.74 -30.19
C ASN A 205 13.69 -6.45 -29.88
N ASP A 206 13.15 -5.25 -30.07
CA ASP A 206 13.86 -4.01 -29.70
C ASP A 206 13.67 -3.65 -28.22
N ALA A 207 14.67 -3.94 -27.39
CA ALA A 207 14.69 -3.64 -25.96
C ALA A 207 14.67 -2.13 -25.61
N ARG A 208 14.78 -1.23 -26.60
CA ARG A 208 14.76 0.23 -26.40
C ARG A 208 13.36 0.86 -26.56
N LYS A 209 12.31 0.05 -26.77
CA LYS A 209 10.92 0.50 -26.96
C LYS A 209 9.90 -0.18 -26.04
N ARG A 210 10.33 -0.76 -24.93
CA ARG A 210 9.38 -1.11 -23.86
C ARG A 210 9.14 0.16 -23.05
N PRO A 211 7.92 0.71 -22.96
CA PRO A 211 7.63 1.61 -21.84
C PRO A 211 7.99 0.81 -20.59
N ALA A 212 8.93 1.30 -19.79
CA ALA A 212 9.45 0.51 -18.68
C ALA A 212 8.26 0.06 -17.84
N ALA A 213 8.11 -1.24 -17.57
CA ALA A 213 7.02 -1.74 -16.74
C ALA A 213 6.94 -0.99 -15.39
N VAL A 214 8.06 -0.41 -14.98
CA VAL A 214 8.28 0.52 -13.87
C VAL A 214 7.42 1.80 -13.95
N ASP A 215 7.27 2.44 -15.12
CA ASP A 215 6.57 3.72 -15.26
C ASP A 215 5.06 3.60 -14.99
N VAL A 216 4.48 2.42 -15.24
CA VAL A 216 3.06 2.11 -15.01
C VAL A 216 2.82 1.63 -13.57
N VAL A 217 3.83 1.07 -12.92
CA VAL A 217 3.71 0.48 -11.57
C VAL A 217 3.77 1.55 -10.48
N ASN A 218 4.34 2.72 -10.77
CA ASN A 218 4.66 3.68 -9.74
C ASN A 218 3.59 4.77 -9.58
N ALA A 219 3.44 5.69 -10.54
CA ALA A 219 2.52 6.83 -10.38
C ALA A 219 1.04 6.42 -10.39
N GLN A 220 0.67 5.50 -11.28
CA GLN A 220 -0.72 5.07 -11.44
C GLN A 220 -1.22 4.27 -10.24
N LEU A 221 -0.53 3.19 -9.85
CA LEU A 221 -0.92 2.41 -8.66
C LEU A 221 -0.94 3.29 -7.41
N PHE A 222 0.02 4.21 -7.28
CA PHE A 222 0.05 5.17 -6.17
C PHE A 222 -1.25 5.99 -6.10
N GLN A 223 -1.65 6.62 -7.20
CA GLN A 223 -2.90 7.39 -7.26
C GLN A 223 -4.12 6.52 -6.99
N GLN A 224 -4.14 5.29 -7.52
CA GLN A 224 -5.24 4.36 -7.34
C GLN A 224 -5.42 3.93 -5.87
N PHE A 225 -4.33 3.58 -5.19
CA PHE A 225 -4.38 3.25 -3.76
C PHE A 225 -4.79 4.46 -2.92
N GLN A 226 -4.33 5.67 -3.28
CA GLN A 226 -4.78 6.90 -2.61
C GLN A 226 -6.30 7.09 -2.75
N GLN A 227 -6.86 6.91 -3.94
CA GLN A 227 -8.31 6.99 -4.15
C GLN A 227 -9.07 5.90 -3.39
N ALA A 228 -8.50 4.69 -3.31
CA ALA A 228 -9.11 3.59 -2.58
C ALA A 228 -9.17 3.86 -1.07
N VAL A 229 -8.10 4.39 -0.46
CA VAL A 229 -8.08 4.75 0.97
C VAL A 229 -9.19 5.77 1.27
N VAL A 230 -9.26 6.85 0.49
CA VAL A 230 -10.26 7.92 0.68
C VAL A 230 -11.68 7.37 0.51
N TYR A 231 -11.95 6.62 -0.57
CA TYR A 231 -13.27 6.08 -0.84
C TYR A 231 -13.76 5.10 0.24
N LEU A 232 -12.91 4.15 0.66
CA LEU A 232 -13.27 3.13 1.66
C LEU A 232 -13.58 3.74 3.04
N PHE A 233 -13.10 4.97 3.28
CA PHE A 233 -13.48 5.73 4.46
C PHE A 233 -14.75 6.55 4.23
N GLU A 234 -14.80 7.40 3.19
CA GLU A 234 -15.94 8.31 2.91
C GLU A 234 -17.24 7.56 2.60
N GLY A 235 -17.15 6.40 1.95
CA GLY A 235 -18.28 5.54 1.57
C GLY A 235 -19.06 4.94 2.73
N ARG A 236 -18.67 5.22 3.98
CA ARG A 236 -19.41 4.85 5.20
C ARG A 236 -20.35 5.95 5.71
N THR A 237 -20.45 7.06 4.97
CA THR A 237 -21.32 8.20 5.29
C THR A 237 -22.49 8.27 4.30
N LEU A 238 -23.28 7.19 4.17
CA LEU A 238 -24.61 7.21 3.54
C LEU A 238 -25.57 6.28 4.27
#